data_AF-A0A6D0IFZ7-F1
#
_entry.id   AF-A0A6D0IFZ7-F1
#
_cell.length_a   1.000
_cell.length_b   1.000
_cell.length_c   1.000
_cell.angle_alpha   90.00
_cell.angle_beta   90.00
_cell.angle_gamma   90.00
#
_symmetry.space_group_name_H-M   'P 1'
#
loop_
_entity.id
_entity.type
_entity.pdbx_description
1 polymer ?
#
loop_
_entity_poly.entity_id
_entity_poly.type
_entity_poly.pdbx_seq_one_letter_code
_entity_poly.pdbx_strand_id
1 'polypeptide(L)'
;GDHEPDMTYVESAARSIAPVLKKGALVILESTSPVGSTEKMAEWLAEMRPDLTFPQQVGEQADVNIAYCPERVLPGQVMVELIKNDRVIGGMTPVCSTRASELYKIFLEGECVVTNSRTAEMCKLTENSFRDVNIAFANELSLICADQGINVWELIRLANRHPRVNILQPGPGVGGHCIAVDPWFIVAQNPQQARLIRTAREVNDHKPFWVIDQVKAAVADCLAATDKRASELKIACFGLAFKPNIDDLRESPAMEIAELIAQWHSGETLVVEPNIHQLPKKLTGLCTLAQLDEALATADVLVMLVDHSQFKVINGDNVHQQYVVDAKGVWR
;
A
#
# COMPACT_ATOMS: atom_id res chain seq x y z
N GLY A 1 -10.99 -14.37 2.98
CA GLY A 1 -10.16 -14.85 4.12
C GLY A 1 -9.06 -15.73 3.54
N ASP A 2 -7.90 -15.83 4.17
CA ASP A 2 -6.68 -16.48 3.61
C ASP A 2 -6.14 -15.83 2.32
N HIS A 3 -6.09 -14.50 2.29
CA HIS A 3 -5.55 -13.74 1.15
C HIS A 3 -6.28 -13.97 -0.18
N GLU A 4 -7.47 -14.60 -0.15
CA GLU A 4 -8.32 -14.74 -1.32
C GLU A 4 -8.96 -13.40 -1.72
N PRO A 5 -8.99 -13.07 -3.02
CA PRO A 5 -9.65 -11.86 -3.51
C PRO A 5 -11.16 -11.86 -3.23
N ASP A 6 -11.68 -10.79 -2.65
CA ASP A 6 -13.12 -10.60 -2.44
C ASP A 6 -13.76 -9.91 -3.66
N MET A 7 -14.52 -10.69 -4.43
CA MET A 7 -15.24 -10.21 -5.61
C MET A 7 -16.69 -9.79 -5.33
N THR A 8 -17.14 -9.82 -4.07
CA THR A 8 -18.53 -9.55 -3.68
C THR A 8 -19.01 -8.18 -4.15
N TYR A 9 -18.14 -7.16 -4.07
CA TYR A 9 -18.49 -5.80 -4.48
C TYR A 9 -18.58 -5.64 -6.00
N VAL A 10 -17.70 -6.31 -6.75
CA VAL A 10 -17.76 -6.29 -8.23
C VAL A 10 -19.00 -7.04 -8.71
N GLU A 11 -19.32 -8.18 -8.10
CA GLU A 11 -20.54 -8.94 -8.40
C GLU A 11 -21.79 -8.11 -8.09
N SER A 12 -21.84 -7.48 -6.91
CA SER A 12 -22.96 -6.62 -6.51
C SER A 12 -23.15 -5.47 -7.50
N ALA A 13 -22.07 -4.81 -7.92
CA ALA A 13 -22.10 -3.75 -8.92
C ALA A 13 -22.63 -4.26 -10.27
N ALA A 14 -22.11 -5.40 -10.76
CA ALA A 14 -22.56 -6.01 -12.00
C ALA A 14 -24.07 -6.34 -11.97
N ARG A 15 -24.54 -6.95 -10.88
CA ARG A 15 -25.97 -7.26 -10.68
C ARG A 15 -26.83 -6.00 -10.61
N SER A 16 -26.33 -4.91 -10.03
CA SER A 16 -27.07 -3.65 -9.92
C SER A 16 -27.26 -2.94 -11.27
N ILE A 17 -26.30 -3.05 -12.20
CA ILE A 17 -26.39 -2.42 -13.52
C ILE A 17 -27.11 -3.30 -14.56
N ALA A 18 -27.18 -4.61 -14.34
CA ALA A 18 -27.78 -5.55 -15.30
C ALA A 18 -29.22 -5.17 -15.75
N PRO A 19 -30.14 -4.73 -14.87
CA PRO A 19 -31.51 -4.37 -15.28
C PRO A 19 -31.60 -3.19 -16.26
N VAL A 20 -30.58 -2.32 -16.29
CA VAL A 20 -30.58 -1.11 -17.14
C VAL A 20 -29.74 -1.26 -18.41
N LEU A 21 -29.05 -2.39 -18.60
CA LEU A 21 -28.26 -2.66 -19.81
C LEU A 21 -29.13 -2.69 -21.07
N LYS A 22 -28.55 -2.24 -22.19
CA LYS A 22 -29.19 -2.26 -23.52
C LYS A 22 -28.15 -2.66 -24.56
N LYS A 23 -28.62 -3.11 -25.71
CA LYS A 23 -27.76 -3.32 -26.89
C LYS A 23 -26.96 -2.04 -27.21
N GLY A 24 -25.66 -2.20 -27.44
CA GLY A 24 -24.69 -1.14 -27.65
C GLY A 24 -24.01 -0.62 -26.37
N ALA A 25 -24.39 -1.12 -25.20
CA ALA A 25 -23.78 -0.72 -23.92
C ALA A 25 -22.31 -1.14 -23.84
N LEU A 26 -21.54 -0.34 -23.11
CA LEU A 26 -20.15 -0.61 -22.75
C LEU A 26 -20.06 -0.68 -21.22
N VAL A 27 -19.53 -1.76 -20.69
CA VAL A 27 -19.25 -1.93 -19.26
C VAL A 27 -17.74 -2.04 -19.08
N ILE A 28 -17.19 -1.22 -18.19
CA ILE A 28 -15.76 -1.19 -17.92
C ILE A 28 -15.51 -1.48 -16.44
N LEU A 29 -14.69 -2.49 -16.16
CA LEU A 29 -14.17 -2.75 -14.83
C LEU A 29 -12.89 -1.92 -14.62
N GLU A 30 -12.91 -1.00 -13.66
CA GLU A 30 -11.72 -0.21 -13.27
C GLU A 30 -11.14 -0.62 -11.91
N SER A 31 -11.95 -1.27 -11.07
CA SER A 31 -11.51 -1.79 -9.78
C SER A 31 -10.36 -2.77 -9.98
N THR A 32 -9.29 -2.64 -9.18
CA THR A 32 -8.21 -3.62 -9.22
C THR A 32 -8.76 -4.98 -8.81
N SER A 33 -8.54 -5.99 -9.64
CA SER A 33 -9.14 -7.31 -9.47
C SER A 33 -8.19 -8.41 -9.99
N PRO A 34 -8.35 -9.66 -9.54
CA PRO A 34 -7.58 -10.80 -10.04
C PRO A 34 -7.77 -11.01 -11.54
N VAL A 35 -6.84 -11.72 -12.17
CA VAL A 35 -6.96 -12.05 -13.59
C VAL A 35 -8.17 -12.97 -13.81
N GLY A 36 -8.98 -12.66 -14.83
CA GLY A 36 -10.24 -13.34 -15.15
C GLY A 36 -11.49 -12.66 -14.58
N SER A 37 -11.34 -11.59 -13.79
CA SER A 37 -12.46 -10.88 -13.16
C SER A 37 -13.41 -10.23 -14.17
N THR A 38 -12.87 -9.70 -15.26
CA THR A 38 -13.65 -9.10 -16.34
C THR A 38 -14.53 -10.13 -17.05
N GLU A 39 -14.00 -11.34 -17.24
CA GLU A 39 -14.73 -12.46 -17.82
C GLU A 39 -15.83 -12.93 -16.86
N LYS A 40 -15.51 -13.05 -15.57
CA LYS A 40 -16.48 -13.38 -14.52
C LYS A 40 -17.62 -12.35 -14.43
N MET A 41 -17.28 -11.07 -14.54
CA MET A 41 -18.28 -10.00 -14.61
C MET A 41 -19.20 -10.16 -15.83
N ALA A 42 -18.65 -10.50 -16.99
CA ALA A 42 -19.44 -10.75 -18.20
C ALA A 42 -20.36 -11.98 -18.04
N GLU A 43 -19.92 -13.02 -17.32
CA GLU A 43 -20.77 -14.18 -16.98
C GLU A 43 -21.97 -13.77 -16.12
N TRP A 44 -21.76 -13.04 -15.02
CA TRP A 44 -22.86 -12.59 -14.16
C TRP A 44 -23.86 -11.70 -14.90
N LEU A 45 -23.37 -10.82 -15.79
CA LEU A 45 -24.24 -9.99 -16.61
C LEU A 45 -25.05 -10.83 -17.61
N ALA A 46 -24.44 -11.83 -18.23
CA ALA A 46 -25.12 -12.74 -19.16
C ALA A 46 -26.20 -13.59 -18.48
N GLU A 47 -25.95 -14.08 -17.27
CA GLU A 47 -26.94 -14.80 -16.46
C GLU A 47 -28.17 -13.94 -16.16
N MET A 48 -27.95 -12.66 -15.87
CA MET A 48 -29.02 -11.71 -15.53
C MET A 48 -29.76 -11.17 -16.77
N ARG A 49 -29.14 -11.23 -17.95
CA ARG A 49 -29.66 -10.65 -19.21
C ARG A 49 -29.58 -11.64 -20.37
N PRO A 50 -30.34 -12.75 -20.33
CA PRO A 50 -30.37 -13.74 -21.41
C PRO A 50 -30.95 -13.19 -22.73
N ASP A 51 -31.57 -12.00 -22.70
CA ASP A 51 -32.04 -11.27 -23.87
C ASP A 51 -30.94 -10.49 -24.62
N LEU A 52 -29.74 -10.37 -24.04
CA LEU A 52 -28.57 -9.74 -24.63
C LEU A 52 -27.44 -10.75 -24.84
N THR A 53 -26.60 -10.51 -25.84
CA THR A 53 -25.40 -11.31 -26.10
C THR A 53 -24.13 -10.63 -25.58
N PHE A 54 -23.19 -11.43 -25.07
CA PHE A 54 -21.94 -10.98 -24.47
C PHE A 54 -20.70 -11.56 -25.18
N PRO A 55 -19.50 -10.97 -25.01
CA PRO A 55 -18.32 -11.33 -25.80
C PRO A 55 -17.90 -12.79 -25.69
N GLN A 56 -18.07 -13.43 -24.53
CA GLN A 56 -17.79 -14.86 -24.32
C GLN A 56 -18.74 -15.80 -25.07
N GLN A 57 -19.88 -15.31 -25.55
CA GLN A 57 -20.89 -16.11 -26.27
C GLN A 57 -20.75 -15.98 -27.78
N VAL A 58 -20.55 -14.76 -28.29
CA VAL A 58 -20.60 -14.45 -29.74
C VAL A 58 -19.41 -13.62 -30.23
N GLY A 59 -18.40 -13.39 -29.39
CA GLY A 59 -17.20 -12.64 -29.74
C GLY A 59 -17.50 -11.18 -30.06
N GLU A 60 -17.02 -10.70 -31.20
CA GLU A 60 -17.12 -9.30 -31.63
C GLU A 60 -18.54 -8.83 -31.95
N GLN A 61 -19.47 -9.77 -32.15
CA GLN A 61 -20.87 -9.48 -32.50
C GLN A 61 -21.77 -9.29 -31.26
N ALA A 62 -21.18 -9.21 -30.07
CA ALA A 62 -21.92 -9.07 -28.81
C ALA A 62 -22.72 -7.77 -28.75
N ASP A 63 -23.92 -7.84 -28.18
CA ASP A 63 -24.76 -6.67 -27.91
C ASP A 63 -24.14 -5.75 -26.85
N VAL A 64 -23.36 -6.30 -25.92
CA VAL A 64 -22.68 -5.55 -24.86
C VAL A 64 -21.16 -5.68 -24.99
N ASN A 65 -20.45 -4.56 -24.97
CA ASN A 65 -18.99 -4.53 -24.95
C ASN A 65 -18.48 -4.53 -23.51
N ILE A 66 -17.44 -5.34 -23.23
CA ILE A 66 -16.87 -5.50 -21.89
C ILE A 66 -15.36 -5.26 -21.95
N ALA A 67 -14.85 -4.40 -21.06
CA ALA A 67 -13.43 -4.09 -20.97
C ALA A 67 -12.95 -3.95 -19.51
N TYR A 68 -11.63 -4.02 -19.34
CA TYR A 68 -10.90 -3.67 -18.13
C TYR A 68 -9.99 -2.48 -18.42
N CYS A 69 -10.10 -1.42 -17.63
CA CYS A 69 -9.26 -0.24 -17.77
C CYS A 69 -8.80 0.18 -16.36
N PRO A 70 -7.63 -0.29 -15.90
CA PRO A 70 -7.20 -0.06 -14.53
C PRO A 70 -6.94 1.42 -14.28
N GLU A 71 -7.39 1.91 -13.13
CA GLU A 71 -7.10 3.27 -12.72
C GLU A 71 -5.63 3.44 -12.29
N ARG A 72 -5.04 4.57 -12.67
CA ARG A 72 -3.67 5.00 -12.34
C ARG A 72 -3.70 6.46 -11.91
N VAL A 73 -4.17 6.70 -10.68
CA VAL A 73 -4.20 8.03 -10.06
C VAL A 73 -3.33 8.11 -8.81
N LEU A 74 -2.66 9.23 -8.66
CA LEU A 74 -1.98 9.66 -7.45
C LEU A 74 -2.95 10.48 -6.59
N PRO A 75 -3.16 10.09 -5.31
CA PRO A 75 -3.89 10.90 -4.36
C PRO A 75 -3.32 12.33 -4.29
N GLY A 76 -4.18 13.34 -4.40
CA GLY A 76 -3.82 14.76 -4.41
C GLY A 76 -3.62 15.37 -5.80
N GLN A 77 -3.51 14.57 -6.88
CA GLN A 77 -3.41 15.06 -8.27
C GLN A 77 -4.35 14.33 -9.24
N VAL A 78 -5.41 13.72 -8.70
CA VAL A 78 -6.32 12.81 -9.43
C VAL A 78 -6.81 13.40 -10.77
N MET A 79 -7.28 14.65 -10.79
CA MET A 79 -7.80 15.26 -12.03
C MET A 79 -6.74 15.45 -13.11
N VAL A 80 -5.51 15.80 -12.72
CA VAL A 80 -4.41 16.01 -13.66
C VAL A 80 -3.98 14.67 -14.24
N GLU A 81 -3.85 13.66 -13.39
CA GLU A 81 -3.42 12.33 -13.80
C GLU A 81 -4.45 11.59 -14.64
N LEU A 82 -5.73 11.71 -14.29
CA LEU A 82 -6.83 11.10 -15.05
C LEU A 82 -6.87 11.60 -16.51
N ILE A 83 -6.46 12.85 -16.75
CA ILE A 83 -6.41 13.45 -18.08
C ILE A 83 -5.10 13.12 -18.80
N LYS A 84 -3.96 13.22 -18.11
CA LYS A 84 -2.64 13.21 -18.77
C LYS A 84 -1.98 11.84 -18.88
N ASN A 85 -2.30 10.89 -18.01
CA ASN A 85 -1.61 9.60 -17.99
C ASN A 85 -2.05 8.71 -19.16
N ASP A 86 -1.12 7.92 -19.70
CA ASP A 86 -1.47 6.85 -20.61
C ASP A 86 -2.36 5.82 -19.90
N ARG A 87 -3.37 5.34 -20.61
CA ARG A 87 -4.36 4.40 -20.08
C ARG A 87 -4.30 3.07 -20.81
N VAL A 88 -4.14 1.99 -20.05
CA VAL A 88 -4.19 0.63 -20.60
C VAL A 88 -5.65 0.24 -20.81
N ILE A 89 -5.98 -0.22 -22.01
CA ILE A 89 -7.34 -0.58 -22.41
C ILE A 89 -7.37 -2.07 -22.76
N GLY A 90 -7.99 -2.90 -21.91
CA GLY A 90 -8.10 -4.35 -22.09
C GLY A 90 -9.52 -4.80 -22.38
N GLY A 91 -9.93 -4.82 -23.65
CA GLY A 91 -11.22 -5.39 -24.05
C GLY A 91 -11.22 -6.93 -24.04
N MET A 92 -12.40 -7.53 -23.84
CA MET A 92 -12.57 -8.98 -24.10
C MET A 92 -12.47 -9.32 -25.59
N THR A 93 -12.69 -8.34 -26.47
CA THR A 93 -12.48 -8.41 -27.93
C THR A 93 -11.89 -7.10 -28.45
N PRO A 94 -11.31 -7.07 -29.66
CA PRO A 94 -10.83 -5.84 -30.30
C PRO A 94 -11.88 -4.72 -30.40
N VAL A 95 -13.15 -5.09 -30.67
CA VAL A 95 -14.28 -4.15 -30.69
C VAL A 95 -14.50 -3.55 -29.30
N CYS A 96 -14.43 -4.35 -28.24
CA CYS A 96 -14.56 -3.84 -26.87
C CYS A 96 -13.44 -2.84 -26.54
N SER A 97 -12.19 -3.13 -26.91
CA SER A 97 -11.06 -2.20 -26.71
C SER A 97 -11.24 -0.90 -27.48
N THR A 98 -11.77 -0.98 -28.71
CA THR A 98 -12.06 0.20 -29.54
C THR A 98 -13.12 1.08 -28.87
N ARG A 99 -14.23 0.48 -28.43
CA ARG A 99 -15.33 1.18 -27.74
C ARG A 99 -14.89 1.82 -26.42
N ALA A 100 -14.06 1.13 -25.64
CA ALA A 100 -13.46 1.71 -24.44
C ALA A 100 -12.52 2.87 -24.77
N SER A 101 -11.69 2.73 -25.80
CA SER A 101 -10.80 3.81 -26.23
C SER A 101 -11.58 5.06 -26.70
N GLU A 102 -12.70 4.89 -27.40
CA GLU A 102 -13.59 5.99 -27.80
C GLU A 102 -14.08 6.78 -26.59
N LEU A 103 -14.46 6.10 -25.50
CA LEU A 103 -14.90 6.75 -24.26
C LEU A 103 -13.79 7.58 -23.63
N TYR A 104 -12.59 7.01 -23.44
CA TYR A 104 -11.50 7.74 -22.77
C TYR A 104 -10.96 8.89 -23.62
N LYS A 105 -10.94 8.75 -24.95
CA LYS A 105 -10.53 9.83 -25.87
C LYS A 105 -11.41 11.09 -25.81
N ILE A 106 -12.54 11.06 -25.10
CA ILE A 106 -13.34 12.25 -24.82
C ILE A 106 -12.56 13.25 -23.95
N PHE A 107 -11.71 12.77 -23.05
CA PHE A 107 -11.01 13.62 -22.07
C PHE A 107 -9.51 13.31 -21.88
N LEU A 108 -9.02 12.16 -22.34
CA LEU A 108 -7.63 11.75 -22.17
C LEU A 108 -6.72 12.48 -23.17
N GLU A 109 -5.69 13.15 -22.65
CA GLU A 109 -4.58 13.73 -23.42
C GLU A 109 -3.47 12.69 -23.70
N GLY A 110 -3.34 11.68 -22.83
CA GLY A 110 -2.40 10.56 -22.97
C GLY A 110 -2.84 9.51 -24.00
N GLU A 111 -2.02 8.47 -24.19
CA GLU A 111 -2.30 7.39 -25.13
C GLU A 111 -3.24 6.32 -24.55
N CYS A 112 -4.18 5.86 -25.36
CA CYS A 112 -4.95 4.63 -25.09
C CYS A 112 -4.15 3.42 -25.59
N VAL A 113 -3.45 2.75 -24.67
CA VAL A 113 -2.61 1.58 -24.97
C VAL A 113 -3.46 0.30 -24.95
N VAL A 114 -3.80 -0.21 -26.13
CA VAL A 114 -4.74 -1.34 -26.28
C VAL A 114 -4.06 -2.70 -26.08
N THR A 115 -4.73 -3.58 -25.34
CA THR A 115 -4.41 -4.99 -25.15
C THR A 115 -5.70 -5.80 -24.91
N ASN A 116 -5.61 -7.04 -24.38
CA ASN A 116 -6.75 -7.84 -23.93
C ASN A 116 -7.00 -7.68 -22.41
N SER A 117 -8.21 -8.00 -21.96
CA SER A 117 -8.62 -7.86 -20.55
C SER A 117 -7.66 -8.53 -19.56
N ARG A 118 -7.29 -9.80 -19.80
CA ARG A 118 -6.39 -10.55 -18.89
C ARG A 118 -5.01 -9.92 -18.77
N THR A 119 -4.44 -9.45 -19.88
CA THR A 119 -3.15 -8.75 -19.86
C THR A 119 -3.24 -7.41 -19.13
N ALA A 120 -4.33 -6.66 -19.31
CA ALA A 120 -4.55 -5.40 -18.60
C ALA A 120 -4.73 -5.61 -17.09
N GLU A 121 -5.49 -6.63 -16.67
CA GLU A 121 -5.63 -7.04 -15.26
C GLU A 121 -4.26 -7.39 -14.66
N MET A 122 -3.50 -8.27 -15.32
CA MET A 122 -2.17 -8.67 -14.85
C MET A 122 -1.19 -7.50 -14.81
N CYS A 123 -1.27 -6.56 -15.76
CA CYS A 123 -0.40 -5.39 -15.81
C CYS A 123 -0.52 -4.58 -14.51
N LYS A 124 -1.74 -4.36 -14.02
CA LYS A 124 -1.96 -3.60 -12.77
C LYS A 124 -1.39 -4.32 -11.55
N LEU A 125 -1.63 -5.62 -11.43
CA LEU A 125 -1.11 -6.41 -10.31
C LEU A 125 0.42 -6.51 -10.35
N THR A 126 1.00 -6.54 -11.55
CA THR A 126 2.45 -6.56 -11.76
C THR A 126 3.12 -5.27 -11.30
N GLU A 127 2.52 -4.10 -11.56
CA GLU A 127 3.04 -2.81 -11.09
C GLU A 127 3.21 -2.77 -9.57
N ASN A 128 2.17 -3.20 -8.84
CA ASN A 128 2.18 -3.21 -7.38
C ASN A 128 3.09 -4.31 -6.82
N SER A 129 3.11 -5.48 -7.45
CA SER A 129 3.99 -6.60 -7.07
C SER A 129 5.47 -6.26 -7.30
N PHE A 130 5.80 -5.57 -8.39
CA PHE A 130 7.17 -5.09 -8.65
C PHE A 130 7.62 -4.16 -7.52
N ARG A 131 6.77 -3.22 -7.12
CA ARG A 131 7.08 -2.29 -6.04
C ARG A 131 7.23 -3.00 -4.70
N ASP A 132 6.31 -3.91 -4.37
CA ASP A 132 6.34 -4.72 -3.14
C ASP A 132 7.63 -5.53 -3.00
N VAL A 133 8.02 -6.26 -4.05
CA VAL A 133 9.26 -7.05 -4.10
C VAL A 133 10.50 -6.18 -3.91
N ASN A 134 10.54 -4.99 -4.52
CA ASN A 134 11.69 -4.09 -4.35
C ASN A 134 11.74 -3.45 -2.95
N ILE A 135 10.59 -3.22 -2.30
CA ILE A 135 10.55 -2.80 -0.90
C ILE A 135 11.01 -3.95 0.01
N ALA A 136 10.56 -5.18 -0.25
CA ALA A 136 11.00 -6.36 0.49
C ALA A 136 12.51 -6.56 0.41
N PHE A 137 13.09 -6.40 -0.78
CA PHE A 137 14.53 -6.44 -0.97
C PHE A 137 15.26 -5.37 -0.12
N ALA A 138 14.75 -4.13 -0.12
CA ALA A 138 15.32 -3.07 0.71
C ALA A 138 15.18 -3.35 2.22
N ASN A 139 14.03 -3.88 2.64
CA ASN A 139 13.76 -4.28 4.02
C ASN A 139 14.70 -5.41 4.45
N GLU A 140 14.85 -6.47 3.66
CA GLU A 140 15.78 -7.58 3.95
C GLU A 140 17.22 -7.08 4.07
N LEU A 141 17.68 -6.22 3.15
CA LEU A 141 18.99 -5.58 3.25
C LEU A 141 19.16 -4.79 4.56
N SER A 142 18.11 -4.10 5.02
CA SER A 142 18.20 -3.32 6.27
C SER A 142 18.40 -4.19 7.52
N LEU A 143 17.87 -5.42 7.52
CA LEU A 143 18.08 -6.39 8.60
C LEU A 143 19.55 -6.84 8.61
N ILE A 144 20.04 -7.27 7.44
CA ILE A 144 21.44 -7.71 7.27
C ILE A 144 22.42 -6.59 7.63
N CYS A 145 22.14 -5.36 7.21
CA CYS A 145 22.97 -4.21 7.51
C CYS A 145 23.01 -3.90 9.01
N ALA A 146 21.89 -4.03 9.71
CA ALA A 146 21.84 -3.81 11.16
C ALA A 146 22.73 -4.81 11.91
N ASP A 147 22.66 -6.11 11.56
CA ASP A 147 23.48 -7.15 12.19
C ASP A 147 24.99 -6.96 11.93
N GLN A 148 25.34 -6.37 10.78
CA GLN A 148 26.73 -6.13 10.38
C GLN A 148 27.26 -4.74 10.76
N GLY A 149 26.44 -3.89 11.39
CA GLY A 149 26.83 -2.51 11.71
C GLY A 149 27.03 -1.61 10.47
N ILE A 150 26.35 -1.91 9.37
CA ILE A 150 26.41 -1.16 8.11
C ILE A 150 25.24 -0.16 8.06
N ASN A 151 25.50 1.07 7.61
CA ASN A 151 24.44 2.04 7.36
C ASN A 151 23.72 1.70 6.03
N VAL A 152 22.51 1.13 6.13
CA VAL A 152 21.70 0.73 4.98
C VAL A 152 21.36 1.89 4.03
N TRP A 153 21.14 3.11 4.54
CA TRP A 153 20.80 4.28 3.73
C TRP A 153 21.98 4.71 2.87
N GLU A 154 23.17 4.72 3.46
CA GLU A 154 24.42 4.98 2.74
C GLU A 154 24.71 3.88 1.72
N LEU A 155 24.52 2.61 2.09
CA LEU A 155 24.67 1.47 1.18
C LEU A 155 23.76 1.63 -0.05
N ILE A 156 22.47 1.88 0.17
CA ILE A 156 21.48 2.06 -0.92
C ILE A 156 21.87 3.26 -1.79
N ARG A 157 22.26 4.38 -1.18
CA ARG A 157 22.70 5.59 -1.89
C ARG A 157 23.91 5.31 -2.78
N LEU A 158 24.89 4.54 -2.30
CA LEU A 158 26.07 4.14 -3.06
C LEU A 158 25.73 3.14 -4.17
N ALA A 159 24.93 2.12 -3.88
CA ALA A 159 24.52 1.09 -4.84
C ALA A 159 23.72 1.69 -6.01
N ASN A 160 22.81 2.62 -5.73
CA ASN A 160 22.00 3.31 -6.73
C ASN A 160 22.80 4.28 -7.62
N ARG A 161 24.11 4.46 -7.41
CA ARG A 161 24.98 5.15 -8.39
C ARG A 161 25.19 4.33 -9.67
N HIS A 162 24.93 3.02 -9.64
CA HIS A 162 25.01 2.18 -10.82
C HIS A 162 23.73 2.36 -11.67
N PRO A 163 23.84 2.63 -12.99
CA PRO A 163 22.72 3.12 -13.82
C PRO A 163 21.56 2.12 -14.04
N ARG A 164 21.74 0.87 -13.63
CA ARG A 164 20.73 -0.21 -13.75
C ARG A 164 20.20 -0.67 -12.39
N VAL A 165 20.58 0.02 -11.31
CA VAL A 165 20.23 -0.32 -9.94
C VAL A 165 19.38 0.80 -9.36
N ASN A 166 18.19 0.45 -8.88
CA ASN A 166 17.27 1.37 -8.24
C ASN A 166 16.61 0.68 -7.03
N ILE A 167 17.40 0.47 -5.99
CA ILE A 167 16.95 -0.10 -4.72
C ILE A 167 16.02 0.93 -4.05
N LEU A 168 14.82 0.48 -3.68
CA LEU A 168 13.87 1.30 -2.96
C LEU A 168 14.32 1.51 -1.50
N GLN A 169 13.61 2.36 -0.78
CA GLN A 169 13.95 2.65 0.61
C GLN A 169 13.29 1.64 1.55
N PRO A 170 14.01 1.14 2.58
CA PRO A 170 13.39 0.34 3.63
C PRO A 170 12.41 1.19 4.45
N GLY A 171 11.58 0.52 5.23
CA GLY A 171 10.58 1.17 6.05
C GLY A 171 10.14 0.31 7.24
N PRO A 172 9.10 0.75 7.98
CA PRO A 172 8.51 -0.03 9.05
C PRO A 172 7.69 -1.25 8.57
N GLY A 173 7.47 -1.37 7.26
CA GLY A 173 6.60 -2.37 6.64
C GLY A 173 5.99 -1.78 5.38
N VAL A 174 4.98 -2.46 4.84
CA VAL A 174 4.21 -2.01 3.66
C VAL A 174 2.73 -1.97 4.02
N GLY A 175 2.12 -0.80 3.84
CA GLY A 175 0.70 -0.60 4.13
C GLY A 175 -0.12 -0.05 2.98
N GLY A 176 -1.38 0.25 3.30
CA GLY A 176 -2.39 0.70 2.35
C GLY A 176 -2.90 -0.44 1.45
N HIS A 177 -4.02 -0.21 0.78
CA HIS A 177 -4.75 -1.28 0.09
C HIS A 177 -4.03 -1.87 -1.13
N CYS A 178 -3.33 -1.05 -1.92
CA CYS A 178 -2.80 -1.53 -3.20
C CYS A 178 -1.60 -2.49 -3.03
N ILE A 179 -0.56 -2.05 -2.34
CA ILE A 179 0.69 -2.84 -2.26
C ILE A 179 0.55 -3.96 -1.23
N ALA A 180 -0.22 -3.74 -0.15
CA ALA A 180 -0.42 -4.75 0.88
C ALA A 180 -1.31 -5.93 0.46
N VAL A 181 -2.19 -5.73 -0.53
CA VAL A 181 -3.22 -6.71 -0.89
C VAL A 181 -3.03 -7.25 -2.31
N ASP A 182 -2.82 -6.40 -3.32
CA ASP A 182 -2.83 -6.83 -4.72
C ASP A 182 -1.82 -7.96 -5.07
N PRO A 183 -0.59 -7.99 -4.52
CA PRO A 183 0.34 -9.10 -4.79
C PRO A 183 -0.20 -10.46 -4.35
N TRP A 184 -1.02 -10.49 -3.30
CA TRP A 184 -1.66 -11.72 -2.84
C TRP A 184 -2.66 -12.28 -3.84
N PHE A 185 -3.28 -11.45 -4.70
CA PHE A 185 -4.15 -11.96 -5.76
C PHE A 185 -3.38 -12.84 -6.75
N ILE A 186 -2.15 -12.47 -7.09
CA ILE A 186 -1.27 -13.29 -7.94
C ILE A 186 -0.90 -14.59 -7.20
N VAL A 187 -0.55 -14.50 -5.91
CA VAL A 187 -0.14 -15.65 -5.11
C VAL A 187 -1.29 -16.64 -4.90
N ALA A 188 -2.50 -16.17 -4.62
CA ALA A 188 -3.68 -16.99 -4.43
C ALA A 188 -4.04 -17.78 -5.71
N GLN A 189 -3.97 -17.13 -6.88
CA GLN A 189 -4.22 -17.78 -8.17
C GLN A 189 -3.06 -18.69 -8.64
N ASN A 190 -1.82 -18.44 -8.18
CA ASN A 190 -0.62 -19.12 -8.67
C ASN A 190 0.33 -19.55 -7.53
N PRO A 191 -0.15 -20.32 -6.54
CA PRO A 191 0.58 -20.52 -5.28
C PRO A 191 1.91 -21.24 -5.45
N GLN A 192 2.06 -22.08 -6.48
CA GLN A 192 3.30 -22.82 -6.76
C GLN A 192 4.31 -21.99 -7.55
N GLN A 193 3.85 -21.10 -8.42
CA GLN A 193 4.69 -20.29 -9.31
C GLN A 193 5.13 -18.98 -8.66
N ALA A 194 4.25 -18.33 -7.90
CA ALA A 194 4.44 -16.99 -7.32
C ALA A 194 5.32 -16.98 -6.05
N ARG A 195 6.44 -17.72 -6.07
CA ARG A 195 7.33 -17.89 -4.92
C ARG A 195 7.97 -16.57 -4.45
N LEU A 196 8.54 -15.80 -5.38
CA LEU A 196 9.20 -14.53 -5.07
C LEU A 196 8.22 -13.49 -4.50
N ILE A 197 7.02 -13.41 -5.09
CA ILE A 197 5.98 -12.46 -4.66
C ILE A 197 5.49 -12.83 -3.25
N ARG A 198 5.28 -14.11 -2.97
CA ARG A 198 4.95 -14.60 -1.64
C ARG A 198 6.04 -14.25 -0.62
N THR A 199 7.30 -14.55 -0.92
CA THR A 199 8.42 -14.23 0.00
C THR A 199 8.54 -12.74 0.24
N ALA A 200 8.32 -11.90 -0.77
CA ALA A 200 8.32 -10.45 -0.60
C ALA A 200 7.23 -10.00 0.40
N ARG A 201 6.02 -10.56 0.30
CA ARG A 201 4.96 -10.32 1.29
C ARG A 201 5.34 -10.76 2.68
N GLU A 202 5.85 -11.98 2.84
CA GLU A 202 6.28 -12.50 4.13
C GLU A 202 7.38 -11.63 4.78
N VAL A 203 8.34 -11.15 3.99
CA VAL A 203 9.38 -10.21 4.45
C VAL A 203 8.78 -8.88 4.88
N ASN A 204 7.87 -8.31 4.08
CA ASN A 204 7.24 -7.02 4.38
C ASN A 204 6.27 -7.10 5.57
N ASP A 205 5.53 -8.19 5.71
CA ASP A 205 4.61 -8.46 6.82
C ASP A 205 5.37 -8.74 8.13
N HIS A 206 6.60 -9.27 8.04
CA HIS A 206 7.45 -9.48 9.21
C HIS A 206 8.17 -8.21 9.68
N LYS A 207 8.37 -7.21 8.79
CA LYS A 207 9.15 -6.01 9.08
C LYS A 207 8.66 -5.21 10.32
N PRO A 208 7.35 -5.04 10.58
CA PRO A 208 6.85 -4.42 11.80
C PRO A 208 7.41 -5.05 13.09
N PHE A 209 7.46 -6.38 13.16
CA PHE A 209 7.96 -7.11 14.34
C PHE A 209 9.45 -6.84 14.58
N TRP A 210 10.25 -6.80 13.51
CA TRP A 210 11.65 -6.43 13.61
C TRP A 210 11.82 -5.00 14.16
N VAL A 211 11.00 -4.03 13.74
CA VAL A 211 11.05 -2.67 14.29
C VAL A 211 10.71 -2.68 15.78
N ILE A 212 9.70 -3.44 16.20
CA ILE A 212 9.32 -3.58 17.61
C ILE A 212 10.48 -4.15 18.43
N ASP A 213 11.21 -5.14 17.91
CA ASP A 213 12.36 -5.70 18.62
C ASP A 213 13.51 -4.69 18.77
N GLN A 214 13.71 -3.81 17.77
CA GLN A 214 14.64 -2.68 17.92
C GLN A 214 14.18 -1.68 18.99
N VAL A 215 12.87 -1.42 19.09
CA VAL A 215 12.31 -0.56 20.15
C VAL A 215 12.52 -1.21 21.52
N LYS A 216 12.30 -2.52 21.67
CA LYS A 216 12.56 -3.22 22.93
C LYS A 216 14.03 -3.14 23.33
N ALA A 217 14.96 -3.30 22.38
CA ALA A 217 16.39 -3.15 22.64
C ALA A 217 16.73 -1.72 23.12
N ALA A 218 16.22 -0.69 22.43
CA ALA A 218 16.41 0.70 22.83
C ALA A 218 15.84 1.01 24.22
N VAL A 219 14.67 0.46 24.55
CA VAL A 219 14.06 0.60 25.89
C VAL A 219 14.91 -0.11 26.95
N ALA A 220 15.42 -1.32 26.66
CA ALA A 220 16.29 -2.05 27.59
C ALA A 220 17.58 -1.28 27.87
N ASP A 221 18.22 -0.72 26.83
CA ASP A 221 19.42 0.10 26.98
C ASP A 221 19.14 1.38 27.76
N CYS A 222 17.99 2.02 27.53
CA CYS A 222 17.54 3.20 28.27
C CYS A 222 17.33 2.89 29.76
N LEU A 223 16.69 1.75 30.08
CA LEU A 223 16.51 1.29 31.46
C LEU A 223 17.84 0.94 32.13
N ALA A 224 18.80 0.37 31.39
CA ALA A 224 20.11 0.04 31.94
C ALA A 224 20.95 1.29 32.24
N ALA A 225 20.73 2.37 31.49
CA ALA A 225 21.47 3.63 31.63
C ALA A 225 20.81 4.65 32.58
N THR A 226 19.59 4.38 33.06
CA THR A 226 18.82 5.31 33.89
C THR A 226 18.28 4.61 35.14
N ASP A 227 17.95 5.38 36.19
CA ASP A 227 17.29 4.84 37.39
C ASP A 227 15.76 4.73 37.24
N LYS A 228 15.24 4.86 36.00
CA LYS A 228 13.80 4.82 35.72
C LYS A 228 13.26 3.39 35.80
N ARG A 229 12.03 3.27 36.29
CA ARG A 229 11.23 2.04 36.16
C ARG A 229 10.63 1.98 34.75
N ALA A 230 10.37 0.77 34.26
CA ALA A 230 9.72 0.58 32.95
C ALA A 230 8.39 1.36 32.80
N SER A 231 7.63 1.50 33.89
CA SER A 231 6.37 2.26 33.92
C SER A 231 6.55 3.78 33.85
N GLU A 232 7.76 4.29 34.09
CA GLU A 232 8.09 5.73 34.07
C GLU A 232 8.68 6.16 32.73
N LEU A 233 9.04 5.20 31.89
CA LEU A 233 9.65 5.43 30.59
C LEU A 233 8.57 5.76 29.57
N LYS A 234 8.82 6.80 28.76
CA LYS A 234 7.88 7.23 27.71
C LYS A 234 8.42 6.89 26.33
N ILE A 235 7.59 6.24 25.51
CA ILE A 235 7.91 5.95 24.10
C ILE A 235 7.04 6.85 23.22
N ALA A 236 7.63 7.58 22.29
CA ALA A 236 6.89 8.38 21.31
C ALA A 236 7.02 7.82 19.89
N CYS A 237 5.90 7.39 19.33
CA CYS A 237 5.79 6.93 17.95
C CYS A 237 5.37 8.09 17.03
N PHE A 238 6.23 8.44 16.08
CA PHE A 238 6.01 9.51 15.11
C PHE A 238 5.46 8.95 13.81
N GLY A 239 4.20 9.26 13.56
CA GLY A 239 3.42 8.84 12.40
C GLY A 239 2.57 7.60 12.67
N LEU A 240 1.34 7.61 12.15
CA LEU A 240 0.39 6.51 12.18
C LEU A 240 -0.13 6.16 10.78
N ALA A 241 -0.15 7.10 9.84
CA ALA A 241 -0.61 6.86 8.48
C ALA A 241 0.31 5.88 7.72
N PHE A 242 -0.23 5.16 6.73
CA PHE A 242 0.61 4.23 5.95
C PHE A 242 1.52 4.96 4.95
N LYS A 243 1.25 6.24 4.66
CA LYS A 243 1.99 7.10 3.75
C LYS A 243 2.13 8.50 4.38
N PRO A 244 3.22 9.23 4.13
CA PRO A 244 3.36 10.59 4.61
C PRO A 244 2.26 11.53 4.07
N ASN A 245 1.87 12.45 4.94
CA ASN A 245 1.03 13.63 4.69
C ASN A 245 -0.43 13.31 4.27
N ILE A 246 -0.97 12.19 4.74
CA ILE A 246 -2.38 11.83 4.60
C ILE A 246 -2.93 11.35 5.94
N ASP A 247 -4.25 11.25 6.06
CA ASP A 247 -4.98 10.82 7.26
C ASP A 247 -5.42 9.34 7.21
N ASP A 248 -5.02 8.60 6.17
CA ASP A 248 -5.43 7.21 5.98
C ASP A 248 -4.58 6.24 6.83
N LEU A 249 -5.23 5.66 7.83
CA LEU A 249 -4.65 4.70 8.78
C LEU A 249 -4.94 3.24 8.44
N ARG A 250 -5.70 2.98 7.36
CA ARG A 250 -6.10 1.61 7.00
C ARG A 250 -4.89 0.81 6.55
N GLU A 251 -4.79 -0.44 7.01
CA GLU A 251 -3.65 -1.33 6.72
C GLU A 251 -2.30 -0.67 7.00
N SER A 252 -2.20 0.18 8.03
CA SER A 252 -0.96 0.90 8.33
C SER A 252 -0.02 0.09 9.23
N PRO A 253 1.22 -0.21 8.78
CA PRO A 253 2.22 -0.86 9.63
C PRO A 253 2.65 0.04 10.79
N ALA A 254 2.62 1.37 10.62
CA ALA A 254 2.96 2.29 11.70
C ALA A 254 1.92 2.24 12.84
N MET A 255 0.63 2.14 12.49
CA MET A 255 -0.44 1.98 13.47
C MET A 255 -0.32 0.63 14.21
N GLU A 256 0.00 -0.45 13.49
CA GLU A 256 0.23 -1.77 14.09
C GLU A 256 1.42 -1.77 15.06
N ILE A 257 2.54 -1.15 14.67
CA ILE A 257 3.71 -1.03 15.55
C ILE A 257 3.36 -0.25 16.81
N ALA A 258 2.70 0.90 16.69
CA ALA A 258 2.30 1.72 17.84
C ALA A 258 1.36 0.97 18.79
N GLU A 259 0.40 0.22 18.25
CA GLU A 259 -0.51 -0.62 19.03
C GLU A 259 0.25 -1.71 19.78
N LEU A 260 1.12 -2.48 19.08
CA LEU A 260 1.87 -3.56 19.69
C LEU A 260 2.82 -3.03 20.77
N ILE A 261 3.48 -1.89 20.54
CA ILE A 261 4.27 -1.19 21.56
C ILE A 261 3.42 -0.90 22.80
N ALA A 262 2.26 -0.27 22.62
CA ALA A 262 1.38 0.08 23.73
C ALA A 262 0.82 -1.12 24.49
N GLN A 263 0.74 -2.30 23.86
CA GLN A 263 0.27 -3.53 24.51
C GLN A 263 1.30 -4.15 25.47
N TRP A 264 2.60 -4.11 25.15
CA TRP A 264 3.63 -4.69 26.01
C TRP A 264 4.33 -3.66 26.90
N HIS A 265 4.37 -2.38 26.49
CA HIS A 265 5.02 -1.34 27.26
C HIS A 265 4.18 -0.95 28.48
N SER A 266 4.80 -0.94 29.65
CA SER A 266 4.12 -0.63 30.92
C SER A 266 4.03 0.87 31.23
N GLY A 267 4.82 1.69 30.53
CA GLY A 267 4.79 3.14 30.64
C GLY A 267 3.89 3.77 29.59
N GLU A 268 4.00 5.09 29.44
CA GLU A 268 3.16 5.83 28.50
C GLU A 268 3.66 5.67 27.05
N THR A 269 2.76 5.33 26.14
CA THR A 269 3.01 5.32 24.69
C THR A 269 2.32 6.54 24.06
N LEU A 270 3.14 7.51 23.66
CA LEU A 270 2.71 8.69 22.93
C LEU A 270 2.67 8.36 21.43
N VAL A 271 1.67 8.85 20.73
CA VAL A 271 1.62 8.83 19.27
C VAL A 271 1.50 10.25 18.75
N VAL A 272 2.27 10.58 17.70
CA VAL A 272 2.25 11.89 17.06
C VAL A 272 1.85 11.69 15.61
N GLU A 273 0.65 12.14 15.25
CA GLU A 273 0.16 12.09 13.86
C GLU A 273 -0.45 13.45 13.48
N PRO A 274 0.28 14.28 12.70
CA PRO A 274 -0.17 15.63 12.33
C PRO A 274 -1.45 15.67 11.51
N ASN A 275 -1.83 14.56 10.86
CA ASN A 275 -2.94 14.53 9.90
C ASN A 275 -4.25 14.01 10.51
N ILE A 276 -4.28 13.71 11.81
CA ILE A 276 -5.51 13.33 12.53
C ILE A 276 -5.73 14.22 13.74
N HIS A 277 -6.99 14.32 14.17
CA HIS A 277 -7.38 15.09 15.36
C HIS A 277 -7.90 14.23 16.51
N GLN A 278 -8.09 12.93 16.27
CA GLN A 278 -8.62 11.98 17.25
C GLN A 278 -7.92 10.63 17.06
N LEU A 279 -7.67 9.94 18.17
CA LEU A 279 -7.12 8.58 18.13
C LEU A 279 -8.08 7.64 17.40
N PRO A 280 -7.57 6.72 16.56
CA PRO A 280 -8.39 5.62 16.07
C PRO A 280 -8.84 4.75 17.25
N LYS A 281 -10.03 4.14 17.13
CA LYS A 281 -10.62 3.29 18.18
C LYS A 281 -9.66 2.20 18.67
N LYS A 282 -8.85 1.66 17.76
CA LYS A 282 -7.86 0.60 18.04
C LYS A 282 -6.81 1.02 19.08
N LEU A 283 -6.49 2.31 19.18
CA LEU A 283 -5.49 2.86 20.10
C LEU A 283 -6.12 3.53 21.34
N THR A 284 -7.45 3.57 21.43
CA THR A 284 -8.14 4.23 22.54
C THR A 284 -7.89 3.49 23.85
N GLY A 285 -7.35 4.20 24.85
CA GLY A 285 -6.98 3.61 26.14
C GLY A 285 -5.65 2.87 26.15
N LEU A 286 -4.97 2.77 24.99
CA LEU A 286 -3.62 2.20 24.86
C LEU A 286 -2.57 3.29 24.64
N CYS A 287 -2.88 4.29 23.81
CA CYS A 287 -1.95 5.39 23.49
C CYS A 287 -2.54 6.76 23.86
N THR A 288 -1.65 7.75 24.00
CA THR A 288 -1.99 9.18 24.10
C THR A 288 -1.62 9.89 22.79
N LEU A 289 -2.57 10.58 22.14
CA LEU A 289 -2.24 11.45 21.00
C LEU A 289 -1.60 12.74 21.52
N ALA A 290 -0.31 12.90 21.26
CA ALA A 290 0.50 14.00 21.75
C ALA A 290 0.79 15.01 20.65
N GLN A 291 1.07 16.25 21.05
CA GLN A 291 1.63 17.24 20.14
C GLN A 291 3.12 16.98 19.90
N LEU A 292 3.63 17.45 18.77
CA LEU A 292 5.02 17.24 18.36
C LEU A 292 6.03 17.67 19.45
N ASP A 293 5.91 18.91 19.91
CA ASP A 293 6.85 19.50 20.88
C ASP A 293 6.77 18.81 22.25
N GLU A 294 5.58 18.39 22.66
CA GLU A 294 5.36 17.65 23.90
C GLU A 294 6.06 16.28 23.86
N ALA A 295 5.91 15.56 22.75
CA ALA A 295 6.56 14.27 22.57
C ALA A 295 8.08 14.41 22.55
N LEU A 296 8.62 15.40 21.83
CA LEU A 296 10.06 15.68 21.80
C LEU A 296 10.61 16.14 23.16
N ALA A 297 9.81 16.81 23.99
CA ALA A 297 10.26 17.26 25.31
C ALA A 297 10.23 16.17 26.38
N THR A 298 9.33 15.19 26.25
CA THR A 298 9.02 14.28 27.37
C THR A 298 9.34 12.81 27.11
N ALA A 299 9.51 12.40 25.85
CA ALA A 299 9.80 11.02 25.51
C ALA A 299 11.26 10.65 25.79
N ASP A 300 11.45 9.41 26.25
CA ASP A 300 12.75 8.80 26.49
C ASP A 300 13.28 8.06 25.25
N VAL A 301 12.36 7.41 24.53
CA VAL A 301 12.64 6.69 23.28
C VAL A 301 11.77 7.26 22.18
N LEU A 302 12.37 7.67 21.07
CA LEU A 302 11.65 8.09 19.87
C LEU A 302 11.61 6.97 18.84
N VAL A 303 10.47 6.80 18.19
CA VAL A 303 10.27 5.81 17.12
C VAL A 303 9.73 6.52 15.89
N MET A 304 10.56 6.68 14.85
CA MET A 304 10.17 7.33 13.60
C MET A 304 9.60 6.29 12.63
N LEU A 305 8.29 6.35 12.40
CA LEU A 305 7.56 5.36 11.60
C LEU A 305 7.12 5.91 10.24
N VAL A 306 6.78 7.20 10.15
CA VAL A 306 6.29 7.81 8.91
C VAL A 306 6.97 9.14 8.65
N ASP A 307 7.46 9.35 7.44
CA ASP A 307 8.31 10.49 7.08
C ASP A 307 7.52 11.73 6.64
N HIS A 308 6.57 12.17 7.48
CA HIS A 308 5.77 13.37 7.27
C HIS A 308 6.65 14.61 7.10
N SER A 309 6.17 15.58 6.31
CA SER A 309 6.88 16.83 6.06
C SER A 309 7.18 17.59 7.35
N GLN A 310 6.25 17.56 8.31
CA GLN A 310 6.39 18.18 9.63
C GLN A 310 7.53 17.57 10.45
N PHE A 311 7.86 16.29 10.23
CA PHE A 311 8.94 15.63 10.97
C PHE A 311 10.31 15.85 10.32
N LYS A 312 10.34 15.97 9.00
CA LYS A 312 11.57 16.23 8.22
C LYS A 312 12.18 17.61 8.46
N VAL A 313 11.37 18.58 8.84
CA VAL A 313 11.82 19.96 9.09
C VAL A 313 12.37 20.17 10.50
N ILE A 314 12.26 19.17 11.37
CA ILE A 314 12.82 19.23 12.72
C ILE A 314 14.34 19.22 12.59
N ASN A 315 14.99 20.28 13.08
CA ASN A 315 16.44 20.32 13.14
C ASN A 315 16.94 19.19 14.06
N GLY A 316 18.00 18.48 13.66
CA GLY A 316 18.64 17.46 14.49
C GLY A 316 19.04 17.98 15.88
N ASP A 317 19.36 19.27 15.99
CA ASP A 317 19.63 19.92 17.28
C ASP A 317 18.44 19.86 18.26
N ASN A 318 17.20 19.67 17.78
CA ASN A 318 16.00 19.58 18.61
C ASN A 318 15.67 18.12 19.01
N VAL A 319 16.41 17.13 18.50
CA VAL A 319 16.26 15.72 18.87
C VAL A 319 17.34 15.39 19.89
N HIS A 320 17.02 15.56 21.18
CA HIS A 320 17.97 15.37 22.28
C HIS A 320 18.00 13.94 22.82
N GLN A 321 17.06 13.10 22.41
CA GLN A 321 16.95 11.72 22.86
C GLN A 321 18.15 10.91 22.38
N GLN A 322 18.77 10.22 23.34
CA GLN A 322 19.86 9.29 23.04
C GLN A 322 19.35 8.04 22.29
N TYR A 323 18.10 7.64 22.53
CA TYR A 323 17.52 6.41 22.01
C TYR A 323 16.48 6.71 20.93
N VAL A 324 16.88 6.55 19.67
CA VAL A 324 16.02 6.81 18.51
C VAL A 324 16.01 5.57 17.61
N VAL A 325 14.82 5.01 17.40
CA VAL A 325 14.59 3.95 16.41
C VAL A 325 13.99 4.59 15.16
N ASP A 326 14.85 4.83 14.17
CA ASP A 326 14.46 5.48 12.93
C ASP A 326 14.30 4.49 11.76
N ALA A 327 13.06 4.08 11.50
CA ALA A 327 12.69 3.18 10.42
C ALA A 327 12.60 3.89 9.05
N LYS A 328 12.74 5.22 9.00
CA LYS A 328 12.56 6.04 7.78
C LYS A 328 13.80 6.83 7.36
N GLY A 329 14.83 6.89 8.21
CA GLY A 329 16.08 7.60 7.95
C GLY A 329 15.93 9.13 7.94
N VAL A 330 15.05 9.67 8.78
CA VAL A 330 14.74 11.11 8.86
C VAL A 330 15.64 11.85 9.85
N TRP A 331 15.96 11.27 11.00
CA TRP A 331 16.66 11.94 12.11
C TRP A 331 18.05 11.34 12.35
N ARG A 332 18.78 11.08 11.27
CA ARG A 332 20.14 10.53 11.29
C ARG A 332 21.18 11.54 10.88
#